data_AF-A0AA41S617-F1
#
_entry.id   AF-A0AA41S617-F1
#
_cell.length_a   1.000
_cell.length_b   1.000
_cell.length_c   1.000
_cell.angle_alpha   90.00
_cell.angle_beta   90.00
_cell.angle_gamma   90.00
#
_symmetry.space_group_name_H-M   'P 1'
#
loop_
_entity.id
_entity.type
_entity.pdbx_description
1 polymer ?
#
loop_
_entity_poly.entity_id
_entity_poly.type
_entity_poly.pdbx_seq_one_letter_code
_entity_poly.pdbx_strand_id
1 'polypeptide(L)'
;MPLRKFLQMQKRLKSVQRHFAVNRPAKRFDVITVAMYFKCGNMEDAVKFFDLMTKHHIVSWNCLISGHVLHRNGVKALYVWSKMEEMGMKPESLTFMLILRSVGPLPPW
;
A
#
# COMPACT_ATOMS: atom_id res chain seq x y z
N MET A 1 -17.79 14.70 13.73
CA MET A 1 -18.28 13.41 13.17
C MET A 1 -17.22 12.51 12.49
N PRO A 2 -16.12 12.97 11.87
CA PRO A 2 -15.16 12.08 11.18
C PRO A 2 -14.33 11.17 12.11
N LEU A 3 -13.91 11.70 13.27
CA LEU A 3 -13.02 11.01 14.20
C LEU A 3 -13.62 9.72 14.78
N ARG A 4 -14.93 9.68 15.03
CA ARG A 4 -15.62 8.50 15.57
C ARG A 4 -15.66 7.35 14.56
N LYS A 5 -15.95 7.64 13.28
CA LYS A 5 -15.90 6.64 12.20
C LYS A 5 -14.48 6.10 12.01
N PHE A 6 -13.47 6.98 12.09
CA PHE A 6 -12.06 6.62 12.01
C PHE A 6 -11.60 5.70 13.16
N LEU A 7 -11.91 6.06 14.42
CA LEU A 7 -11.60 5.25 15.59
C LEU A 7 -12.32 3.90 15.58
N GLN A 8 -13.55 3.84 15.07
CA GLN A 8 -14.32 2.61 14.94
C GLN A 8 -13.75 1.70 13.84
N MET A 9 -13.24 2.28 12.75
CA MET A 9 -12.55 1.57 11.67
C MET A 9 -11.19 1.02 12.14
N GLN A 10 -10.42 1.76 12.95
CA GLN A 10 -9.20 1.26 13.59
C GLN A 10 -9.46 0.12 14.60
N LYS A 11 -10.52 0.23 15.41
CA LYS A 11 -10.93 -0.87 16.32
C LYS A 11 -11.31 -2.13 15.54
N ARG A 12 -12.01 -1.99 14.42
CA ARG A 12 -12.35 -3.10 13.52
C ARG A 12 -11.11 -3.70 12.85
N LEU A 13 -10.15 -2.89 12.40
CA LEU A 13 -8.86 -3.39 11.87
C LEU A 13 -8.09 -4.24 12.86
N LYS A 14 -7.93 -3.78 14.10
CA LYS A 14 -7.23 -4.52 15.15
C LYS A 14 -7.97 -5.81 15.52
N SER A 15 -9.31 -5.79 15.47
CA SER A 15 -10.14 -6.99 15.63
C SER A 15 -9.99 -7.97 14.45
N VAL A 16 -9.90 -7.45 13.23
CA VAL A 16 -9.62 -8.20 12.00
C VAL A 16 -8.23 -8.83 12.10
N GLN A 17 -7.18 -8.11 12.50
CA GLN A 17 -5.85 -8.69 12.76
C GLN A 17 -5.89 -9.87 13.75
N ARG A 18 -6.63 -9.78 14.86
CA ARG A 18 -6.78 -10.89 15.81
C ARG A 18 -7.54 -12.08 15.24
N HIS A 19 -8.55 -11.85 14.39
CA HIS A 19 -9.33 -12.92 13.78
C HIS A 19 -8.54 -13.63 12.65
N PHE A 20 -7.72 -12.89 11.91
CA PHE A 20 -6.83 -13.43 10.86
C PHE A 20 -5.58 -14.13 11.42
N ALA A 21 -5.13 -13.78 12.64
CA ALA A 21 -4.08 -14.53 13.33
C ALA A 21 -4.51 -15.97 13.71
N VAL A 22 -5.83 -16.23 13.77
CA VAL A 22 -6.39 -17.52 14.20
C VAL A 22 -7.00 -18.31 13.04
N ASN A 23 -7.30 -17.67 11.90
CA ASN A 23 -7.88 -18.35 10.74
C ASN A 23 -7.25 -17.84 9.44
N ARG A 24 -6.63 -18.75 8.66
CA ARG A 24 -6.22 -18.49 7.27
C ARG A 24 -7.44 -18.54 6.34
N PRO A 25 -7.91 -17.42 5.75
CA PRO A 25 -8.50 -17.49 4.42
C PRO A 25 -7.59 -16.71 3.45
N ALA A 26 -6.81 -17.46 2.71
CA ALA A 26 -5.93 -16.98 1.67
C ALA A 26 -6.73 -16.29 0.53
N LYS A 27 -6.13 -15.24 -0.04
CA LYS A 27 -6.25 -14.74 -1.42
C LYS A 27 -7.10 -13.50 -1.72
N ARG A 28 -8.14 -13.11 -0.97
CA ARG A 28 -9.11 -12.11 -1.50
C ARG A 28 -9.09 -10.71 -0.88
N PHE A 29 -8.44 -10.49 0.26
CA PHE A 29 -8.51 -9.20 0.98
C PHE A 29 -7.18 -8.48 1.18
N ASP A 30 -6.08 -9.01 0.64
CA ASP A 30 -4.76 -8.55 1.05
C ASP A 30 -4.45 -7.13 0.58
N VAL A 31 -4.68 -6.85 -0.71
CA VAL A 31 -4.46 -5.51 -1.30
C VAL A 31 -5.41 -4.46 -0.70
N ILE A 32 -6.67 -4.83 -0.49
CA ILE A 32 -7.67 -3.92 0.09
C ILE A 32 -7.27 -3.53 1.51
N THR A 33 -6.70 -4.47 2.27
CA THR A 33 -6.22 -4.23 3.63
C THR A 33 -5.03 -3.27 3.64
N VAL A 34 -4.04 -3.48 2.76
CA VAL A 34 -2.91 -2.55 2.57
C VAL A 34 -3.42 -1.14 2.21
N ALA A 35 -4.31 -1.04 1.23
CA ALA A 35 -4.92 0.24 0.82
C ALA A 35 -5.64 0.93 1.98
N MET A 36 -6.31 0.15 2.83
CA MET A 36 -7.06 0.65 3.98
C MET A 36 -6.12 1.22 5.05
N TYR A 37 -5.00 0.54 5.34
CA TYR A 37 -3.97 1.06 6.24
C TYR A 37 -3.39 2.38 5.75
N PHE A 38 -3.08 2.51 4.46
CA PHE A 38 -2.66 3.79 3.88
C PHE A 38 -3.75 4.86 4.02
N LYS A 39 -5.01 4.56 3.71
CA LYS A 39 -6.10 5.53 3.90
C LYS A 39 -6.25 5.97 5.35
N CYS A 40 -5.90 5.12 6.31
CA CYS A 40 -5.89 5.44 7.73
C CYS A 40 -4.62 6.16 8.21
N GLY A 41 -3.66 6.47 7.32
CA GLY A 41 -2.39 7.10 7.67
C GLY A 41 -1.40 6.16 8.36
N ASN A 42 -1.72 4.88 8.48
CA ASN A 42 -0.87 3.90 9.15
C ASN A 42 0.02 3.18 8.13
N MET A 43 1.03 3.91 7.63
CA MET A 43 1.91 3.45 6.56
C MET A 43 2.78 2.25 6.97
N GLU A 44 3.24 2.20 8.22
CA GLU A 44 4.09 1.11 8.70
C GLU A 44 3.34 -0.22 8.73
N ASP A 45 2.11 -0.23 9.22
CA ASP A 45 1.31 -1.45 9.23
C ASP A 45 0.85 -1.84 7.83
N ALA A 46 0.70 -0.89 6.90
CA ALA A 46 0.47 -1.18 5.49
C ALA A 46 1.65 -1.97 4.88
N VAL A 47 2.89 -1.53 5.15
CA VAL A 47 4.12 -2.21 4.69
C VAL A 47 4.25 -3.59 5.33
N LYS A 48 4.07 -3.70 6.65
CA LYS A 48 4.13 -5.00 7.35
C LYS A 48 3.10 -5.97 6.80
N PHE A 49 1.88 -5.51 6.55
CA PHE A 49 0.83 -6.37 6.00
C PHE A 49 1.16 -6.79 4.56
N PHE A 50 1.72 -5.89 3.76
CA PHE A 50 2.21 -6.21 2.42
C PHE A 50 3.29 -7.31 2.51
N ASP A 51 4.29 -7.19 3.38
CA ASP A 51 5.35 -8.19 3.54
C ASP A 51 4.83 -9.56 4.02
N LEU A 52 3.72 -9.58 4.76
CA LEU A 52 3.04 -10.81 5.19
C LEU A 52 2.19 -11.48 4.08
N MET A 53 1.99 -10.81 2.94
CA MET A 53 1.27 -11.40 1.82
C MET A 53 2.04 -12.58 1.24
N THR A 54 1.35 -13.71 1.06
CA THR A 54 1.97 -14.93 0.49
C THR A 54 2.37 -14.78 -0.98
N LYS A 55 1.75 -13.83 -1.70
CA LYS A 55 2.08 -13.52 -3.09
C LYS A 55 1.88 -12.04 -3.36
N HIS A 56 2.91 -11.39 -3.88
CA HIS A 56 2.81 -10.03 -4.39
C HIS A 56 2.48 -10.04 -5.88
N HIS A 57 1.39 -9.39 -6.23
CA HIS A 57 0.98 -9.14 -7.61
C HIS A 57 1.29 -7.69 -8.00
N ILE A 58 1.30 -7.40 -9.30
CA ILE A 58 1.46 -6.02 -9.81
C ILE A 58 0.49 -5.04 -9.13
N VAL A 59 -0.74 -5.46 -8.88
CA VAL A 59 -1.77 -4.67 -8.18
C VAL A 59 -1.38 -4.36 -6.73
N SER A 60 -0.74 -5.30 -6.03
CA SER A 60 -0.28 -5.08 -4.66
C SER A 60 0.90 -4.10 -4.58
N TRP A 61 1.83 -4.19 -5.54
CA TRP A 61 2.94 -3.23 -5.66
C TRP A 61 2.44 -1.84 -5.99
N ASN A 62 1.54 -1.72 -6.97
CA ASN A 62 0.90 -0.44 -7.33
C ASN A 62 0.12 0.15 -6.15
N CYS A 63 -0.51 -0.68 -5.32
CA CYS A 63 -1.15 -0.23 -4.10
C CYS A 63 -0.14 0.36 -3.10
N LEU A 64 1.00 -0.30 -2.91
CA LEU A 64 2.07 0.17 -2.01
C LEU A 64 2.69 1.50 -2.51
N ILE A 65 3.00 1.59 -3.80
CA ILE A 65 3.52 2.81 -4.44
C ILE A 65 2.50 3.94 -4.33
N SER A 66 1.24 3.70 -4.70
CA SER A 66 0.16 4.69 -4.62
C SER A 66 -0.07 5.19 -3.19
N GLY A 67 0.02 4.29 -2.21
CA GLY A 67 -0.01 4.65 -0.79
C GLY A 67 1.08 5.66 -0.41
N HIS A 68 2.32 5.42 -0.81
CA HIS A 68 3.42 6.36 -0.55
C HIS A 68 3.25 7.69 -1.31
N VAL A 69 2.79 7.66 -2.56
CA VAL A 69 2.50 8.87 -3.35
C VAL A 69 1.39 9.72 -2.69
N LEU A 70 0.32 9.08 -2.20
CA LEU A 70 -0.77 9.77 -1.50
C LEU A 70 -0.28 10.52 -0.25
N HIS A 71 0.68 9.94 0.46
CA HIS A 71 1.30 10.52 1.65
C HIS A 71 2.54 11.37 1.35
N ARG A 72 2.70 11.83 0.09
CA ARG A 72 3.81 12.71 -0.37
C ARG A 72 5.19 12.14 -0.09
N ASN A 73 5.33 10.82 -0.06
CA ASN A 73 6.59 10.14 0.20
C ASN A 73 7.18 9.58 -1.11
N GLY A 74 7.60 10.49 -2.00
CA GLY A 74 8.09 10.12 -3.33
C GLY A 74 9.34 9.24 -3.29
N VAL A 75 10.25 9.48 -2.34
CA VAL A 75 11.47 8.67 -2.16
C VAL A 75 11.11 7.22 -1.83
N LYS A 76 10.16 6.98 -0.92
CA LYS A 76 9.70 5.60 -0.62
C LYS A 76 8.94 4.98 -1.79
N ALA A 77 8.19 5.77 -2.57
CA ALA A 77 7.52 5.27 -3.78
C ALA A 77 8.53 4.76 -4.82
N LEU A 78 9.62 5.51 -5.05
CA LEU A 78 10.72 5.10 -5.92
C LEU A 78 11.45 3.85 -5.38
N TYR A 79 11.71 3.80 -4.07
CA TYR A 79 12.31 2.63 -3.44
C TYR A 79 11.46 1.36 -3.63
N VAL A 80 10.15 1.47 -3.45
CA VAL A 80 9.22 0.34 -3.67
C VAL A 80 9.22 -0.10 -5.13
N TRP A 81 9.28 0.84 -6.08
CA TRP A 81 9.39 0.51 -7.50
C TRP A 81 10.72 -0.20 -7.83
N SER A 82 11.85 0.26 -7.30
CA SER A 82 13.15 -0.44 -7.45
C SER A 82 13.05 -1.89 -6.95
N LYS A 83 12.50 -2.09 -5.75
CA LYS A 83 12.31 -3.42 -5.16
C LYS A 83 11.39 -4.31 -6.02
N MET A 84 10.37 -3.72 -6.64
CA MET A 84 9.48 -4.44 -7.55
C MET A 84 10.24 -4.93 -8.80
N GLU A 85 11.09 -4.10 -9.38
CA GLU A 85 11.91 -4.46 -10.55
C GLU A 85 12.96 -5.53 -10.21
N GLU A 86 13.62 -5.42 -9.05
CA GLU A 86 14.57 -6.41 -8.54
C GLU A 86 13.92 -7.80 -8.36
N MET A 87 12.64 -7.84 -8.03
CA MET A 87 11.84 -9.07 -7.94
C MET A 87 11.38 -9.61 -9.31
N GLY A 88 11.83 -9.02 -10.42
CA GLY A 88 11.48 -9.41 -11.78
C GLY A 88 10.07 -9.03 -12.19
N MET A 89 9.38 -8.18 -11.42
CA MET A 89 8.02 -7.75 -11.74
C MET A 89 8.07 -6.58 -12.72
N LYS A 90 7.49 -6.77 -13.90
CA LYS A 90 7.46 -5.75 -14.95
C LYS A 90 6.48 -4.62 -14.59
N PRO A 91 6.91 -3.34 -14.58
CA PRO A 91 6.01 -2.21 -14.43
C PRO A 91 4.99 -2.11 -15.55
N GLU A 92 3.74 -1.86 -15.18
CA GLU A 92 2.65 -1.49 -16.11
C GLU A 92 2.46 0.03 -16.18
N SER A 93 1.67 0.50 -17.15
CA SER A 93 1.37 1.93 -17.36
C SER A 93 0.94 2.67 -16.09
N LEU A 94 0.18 2.01 -15.21
CA LEU A 94 -0.21 2.59 -13.92
C LEU A 94 0.99 2.86 -13.02
N THR A 95 1.95 1.95 -12.97
CA THR A 95 3.20 2.10 -12.19
C THR A 95 3.95 3.35 -12.62
N PHE A 96 4.14 3.53 -13.92
CA PHE A 96 4.82 4.71 -14.47
C PHE A 96 4.08 6.01 -14.14
N MET A 97 2.75 6.03 -14.26
CA MET A 97 1.95 7.19 -13.84
C MET A 97 2.14 7.52 -12.35
N LEU A 98 2.18 6.52 -11.47
CA LEU A 98 2.39 6.72 -10.04
C LEU A 98 3.79 7.28 -9.76
N ILE A 99 4.81 6.77 -10.44
CA ILE A 99 6.19 7.23 -10.29
C ILE A 99 6.37 8.65 -10.81
N LEU A 100 5.84 8.99 -11.99
CA LEU A 100 5.84 10.37 -12.49
C LEU A 100 5.19 11.33 -11.49
N ARG A 101 4.04 10.96 -10.93
CA ARG A 101 3.37 11.75 -9.89
C ARG A 101 4.21 11.89 -8.62
N SER A 102 5.04 10.90 -8.30
CA SER A 102 5.90 10.90 -7.11
C SER A 102 7.07 11.89 -7.20
N VAL A 103 7.57 12.14 -8.41
CA VAL A 103 8.73 13.02 -8.67
C VAL A 103 8.30 14.50 -8.75
N GLY A 104 7.00 14.76 -8.92
CA GLY A 104 6.46 16.11 -9.04
C GLY A 104 6.59 16.67 -10.46
N PRO A 105 6.09 17.89 -10.73
CA PRO A 105 6.20 18.51 -12.05
C PRO A 105 7.67 18.61 -12.44
N LEU A 106 7.99 18.15 -13.65
CA LEU A 106 9.29 18.36 -14.26
C LEU A 106 9.55 19.88 -14.31
N PRO A 107 10.77 20.32 -14.00
CA PRO A 107 11.08 21.75 -14.02
C PRO A 107 10.82 22.34 -15.41
N PRO A 108 10.28 23.57 -15.49
CA PRO A 108 10.02 24.24 -16.75
C PRO A 108 11.33 24.85 -17.25
N TRP A 109 12.14 24.04 -17.92
CA TRP A 109 13.21 24.55 -18.79
C TRP A 109 12.97 24.05 -20.21
#